data_AF-A0A497EVZ2-F1
#
_entry.id   AF-A0A497EVZ2-F1
#
_cell.length_a   1.000
_cell.length_b   1.000
_cell.length_c   1.000
_cell.angle_alpha   90.00
_cell.angle_beta   90.00
_cell.angle_gamma   90.00
#
_symmetry.space_group_name_H-M   'P 1'
#
loop_
_entity.id
_entity.type
_entity.pdbx_description
1 polymer ?
#
loop_
_entity_poly.entity_id
_entity_poly.type
_entity_poly.pdbx_seq_one_letter_code
_entity_poly.pdbx_strand_id
1 'polypeptide(L)'
;MINGKEVDPLEDEHLELLLRIGLLCSHAELIQENGNWKVLGDPTEGDLVVAAAKAGMGRNELLKKYPKEHEIPFESGRKRMTTIHRSNSNGKLVAYVKGAPEVILSLSTHIYENGSIREITEADRERILNIVKDMARNALRVLAMAYKELDEDSSLSDPNEIESNLIFVGLAGMIDPPREEVKDAIKQCKKAGIRVIMITGDHKLTAIAIAKEIGLIQSDDFEVLTGADLDKMSDEELANVVEKVHVFARVSPEHKVRIVKALKSKGHIVAMTGDGVNDAPALKLADIGVAMGIKGTDVAKEASDMILADDNFATIVRAIRDGRAIYDNIRKFVRFLLACNFDEIAVITTCVLAGLPPALLPLQILWINLVTDGGPAIALGVDPPDEDIMERPPRDPNEGILSGMEFFILSSSLLQYIGTMAAFILGMLLLKDSLAEARTLAFVQAVLFELFVVFNCRSEKRSIYKIGFLTNKALVISVIAGLILTIALVYIPTFQVIFDTVPLTIYDWMLCAILAGGGWILLPEIFMRPLPKIFARRNK
;
A
#
# COMPACT_ATOMS: atom_id res chain seq x y z
N MET A 1 18.32 23.19 27.88
CA MET A 1 19.55 23.06 28.68
C MET A 1 20.73 23.54 27.84
N ILE A 2 21.63 24.33 28.42
CA ILE A 2 22.90 24.74 27.79
C ILE A 2 24.02 24.09 28.60
N ASN A 3 24.87 23.29 27.94
CA ASN A 3 25.96 22.52 28.60
C ASN A 3 25.49 21.70 29.84
N GLY A 4 24.29 21.12 29.76
CA GLY A 4 23.74 20.28 30.83
C GLY A 4 23.11 21.04 32.01
N LYS A 5 22.96 22.36 31.92
CA LYS A 5 22.23 23.17 32.92
C LYS A 5 20.89 23.64 32.38
N GLU A 6 19.87 23.66 33.22
CA GLU A 6 18.61 24.35 32.92
C GLU A 6 18.88 25.87 32.82
N VAL A 7 18.28 26.48 31.80
CA VAL A 7 18.41 27.92 31.51
C VAL A 7 17.01 28.42 31.21
N ASP A 8 16.63 29.56 31.76
CA ASP A 8 15.41 30.26 31.39
C ASP A 8 15.61 30.88 29.99
N PRO A 9 14.83 30.49 28.97
CA PRO A 9 14.99 31.01 27.62
C PRO A 9 14.78 32.52 27.49
N LEU A 10 14.12 33.16 28.46
CA LEU A 10 13.87 34.60 28.45
C LEU A 10 15.02 35.42 29.07
N GLU A 11 15.88 34.77 29.87
CA GLU A 11 17.06 35.42 30.47
C GLU A 11 18.30 35.36 29.55
N ASP A 12 18.32 34.46 28.57
CA ASP A 12 19.38 34.33 27.58
C ASP A 12 19.01 35.11 26.30
N GLU A 13 19.71 36.22 26.04
CA GLU A 13 19.45 37.10 24.88
C GLU A 13 19.54 36.37 23.53
N HIS A 14 20.41 35.36 23.39
CA HIS A 14 20.55 34.61 22.14
C HIS A 14 19.35 33.70 21.91
N LEU A 15 18.94 32.97 22.94
CA LEU A 15 17.82 32.04 22.86
C LEU A 15 16.49 32.79 22.71
N GLU A 16 16.34 33.91 23.42
CA GLU A 16 15.20 34.80 23.30
C GLU A 16 15.06 35.32 21.86
N LEU A 17 16.14 35.83 21.26
CA LEU A 17 16.12 36.35 19.89
C LEU A 17 15.80 35.24 18.87
N LEU A 18 16.39 34.05 19.04
CA LEU A 18 16.14 32.90 18.18
C LEU A 18 14.65 32.51 18.18
N LEU A 19 14.05 32.40 19.37
CA LEU A 19 12.64 32.06 19.55
C LEU A 19 11.72 33.18 19.03
N ARG A 20 12.10 34.44 19.24
CA ARG A 20 11.37 35.61 18.72
C ARG A 20 11.32 35.60 17.21
N ILE A 21 12.43 35.31 16.52
CA ILE A 21 12.47 35.15 15.06
C ILE A 21 11.53 34.02 14.63
N GLY A 22 11.61 32.86 15.28
CA GLY A 22 10.76 31.71 14.97
C GLY A 22 9.26 31.98 15.15
N LEU A 23 8.89 32.81 16.14
CA LEU A 23 7.50 33.17 16.44
C LEU A 23 6.95 34.25 15.52
N LEU A 24 7.71 35.31 15.25
CA LEU A 24 7.27 36.46 14.46
C LEU A 24 7.36 36.22 12.95
N CYS A 25 8.40 35.51 12.51
CA CYS A 25 8.55 35.08 11.12
C CYS A 25 7.78 33.78 10.90
N SER A 26 6.47 33.78 11.13
CA SER A 26 5.62 32.58 11.05
C SER A 26 4.18 32.92 10.70
N HIS A 27 3.61 32.16 9.76
CA HIS A 27 2.18 32.14 9.46
C HIS A 27 1.41 31.17 10.35
N ALA A 28 2.09 30.28 11.08
CA ALA A 28 1.43 29.37 11.99
C ALA A 28 0.91 30.05 13.25
N GLU A 29 -0.29 29.67 13.69
CA GLU A 29 -0.94 30.14 14.91
C GLU A 29 -1.27 28.98 15.83
N LEU A 30 -1.13 29.23 17.13
CA LEU A 30 -1.50 28.28 18.16
C LEU A 30 -2.88 28.67 18.71
N ILE A 31 -3.87 27.82 18.47
CA ILE A 31 -5.25 28.00 18.94
C ILE A 31 -5.58 26.98 20.02
N GLN A 32 -6.46 27.38 20.95
CA GLN A 32 -6.98 26.49 21.97
C GLN A 32 -8.46 26.19 21.68
N GLU A 33 -8.76 24.95 21.31
CA GLU A 33 -10.12 24.47 21.02
C GLU A 33 -10.46 23.31 21.95
N ASN A 34 -11.59 23.39 22.67
CA ASN A 34 -12.08 22.33 23.57
C ASN A 34 -11.05 21.85 24.62
N GLY A 35 -10.18 22.75 25.09
CA GLY A 35 -9.12 22.43 26.06
C GLY A 35 -7.85 21.82 25.45
N ASN A 36 -7.83 21.54 24.13
CA ASN A 36 -6.66 21.04 23.41
C ASN A 36 -6.01 22.16 22.59
N TRP A 37 -4.68 22.16 22.56
CA TRP A 37 -3.90 23.04 21.69
C TRP A 37 -3.83 22.46 20.28
N LYS A 38 -4.06 23.30 19.28
CA LYS A 38 -3.96 22.95 17.87
C LYS A 38 -3.15 24.02 17.14
N VAL A 39 -2.30 23.57 16.23
CA VAL A 39 -1.55 24.43 15.32
C VAL A 39 -2.39 24.62 14.05
N LEU A 40 -2.60 25.86 13.66
CA LEU A 40 -3.09 26.23 12.32
C LEU A 40 -1.91 26.74 11.51
N GLY A 41 -1.70 26.20 10.30
CA GLY A 41 -0.59 26.56 9.43
C GLY A 41 0.38 25.40 9.17
N ASP A 42 1.55 25.72 8.61
CA ASP A 42 2.57 24.71 8.31
C ASP A 42 3.15 24.10 9.61
N PRO A 43 3.27 22.76 9.71
CA PRO A 43 3.77 22.11 10.92
C PRO A 43 5.18 22.56 11.35
N THR A 44 6.08 22.82 10.39
CA THR A 44 7.45 23.29 10.65
C THR A 44 7.43 24.63 11.37
N GLU A 45 6.53 25.50 10.96
CA GLU A 45 6.35 26.80 11.59
C GLU A 45 5.63 26.68 12.95
N GLY A 46 4.68 25.74 13.03
CA GLY A 46 4.00 25.35 14.26
C GLY A 46 4.96 24.96 15.36
N ASP A 47 5.98 24.14 15.05
CA ASP A 47 6.98 23.70 16.02
C ASP A 47 7.76 24.88 16.62
N LEU A 48 8.12 25.87 15.80
CA LEU A 48 8.80 27.08 16.24
C LEU A 48 7.90 27.94 17.13
N VAL A 49 6.62 28.08 16.75
CA VAL A 49 5.62 28.83 17.53
C VAL A 49 5.37 28.15 18.88
N VAL A 50 5.25 26.82 18.89
CA VAL A 50 5.08 26.02 20.12
C VAL A 50 6.32 26.12 21.01
N ALA A 51 7.53 26.09 20.43
CA ALA A 51 8.76 26.26 21.19
C ALA A 51 8.83 27.62 21.89
N ALA A 52 8.49 28.70 21.18
CA ALA A 52 8.44 30.04 21.75
C ALA A 52 7.32 30.19 22.80
N ALA A 53 6.14 29.61 22.57
CA ALA A 53 5.04 29.63 23.53
C ALA A 53 5.38 28.86 24.82
N LYS A 54 6.06 27.71 24.71
CA LYS A 54 6.56 26.94 25.88
C LYS A 54 7.64 27.69 26.66
N ALA A 55 8.38 28.58 26.00
CA ALA A 55 9.31 29.50 26.63
C ALA A 55 8.63 30.71 27.31
N GLY A 56 7.29 30.82 27.25
CA GLY A 56 6.54 31.92 27.85
C GLY A 56 6.32 33.13 26.92
N MET A 57 6.66 33.03 25.63
CA MET A 57 6.46 34.12 24.69
C MET A 57 5.04 34.16 24.12
N GLY A 58 4.33 35.26 24.36
CA GLY A 58 3.03 35.53 23.75
C GLY A 58 3.14 36.25 22.40
N ARG A 59 2.65 35.64 21.31
CA ARG A 59 2.62 36.27 19.97
C ARG A 59 1.95 37.64 19.98
N ASN A 60 0.80 37.77 20.64
CA ASN A 60 0.06 39.03 20.73
C ASN A 60 0.82 40.13 21.48
N GLU A 61 1.62 39.77 22.49
CA GLU A 61 2.42 40.73 23.24
C GLU A 61 3.62 41.18 22.42
N LEU A 62 4.27 40.26 21.72
CA LEU A 62 5.39 40.59 20.84
C LEU A 62 4.94 41.41 19.63
N LEU A 63 3.77 41.13 19.03
CA LEU A 63 3.23 41.95 17.93
C LEU A 63 2.83 43.36 18.38
N LYS A 64 2.51 43.58 19.66
CA LYS A 64 2.34 44.94 20.22
C LYS A 64 3.68 45.67 20.36
N LYS A 65 4.79 44.96 20.55
CA LYS A 65 6.15 45.55 20.63
C LYS A 65 6.79 45.71 19.25
N TYR A 66 6.51 44.77 18.35
CA TYR A 66 7.05 44.61 17.01
C TYR A 66 5.91 44.41 15.98
N PRO A 67 5.07 45.43 15.73
CA PRO A 67 4.04 45.36 14.69
C PRO A 67 4.64 45.00 13.32
N LYS A 68 3.98 44.06 12.62
CA LYS A 68 4.38 43.62 11.27
C LYS A 68 3.97 44.68 10.25
N GLU A 69 4.91 45.16 9.46
CA GLU A 69 4.66 46.13 8.38
C GLU A 69 4.60 45.47 7.01
N HIS A 70 5.48 44.49 6.77
CA HIS A 70 5.55 43.80 5.50
C HIS A 70 6.03 42.36 5.66
N GLU A 71 5.88 41.57 4.60
CA GLU A 71 6.32 40.19 4.54
C GLU A 71 6.70 39.80 3.13
N ILE A 72 7.65 38.90 3.04
CA ILE A 72 8.02 38.19 1.82
C ILE A 72 7.73 36.72 2.12
N PRO A 73 6.68 36.12 1.52
CA PRO A 73 6.24 34.77 1.84
C PRO A 73 7.30 33.73 1.44
N PHE A 74 7.21 32.52 2.00
CA PHE A 74 8.09 31.44 1.60
C PHE A 74 7.82 31.03 0.14
N GLU A 75 8.89 30.89 -0.65
CA GLU A 75 8.81 30.31 -2.00
C GLU A 75 9.83 29.19 -2.18
N SER A 76 9.45 28.11 -2.85
CA SER A 76 10.33 26.94 -3.06
C SER A 76 11.61 27.27 -3.82
N GLY A 77 11.59 28.29 -4.69
CA GLY A 77 12.77 28.76 -5.42
C GLY A 77 13.80 29.42 -4.50
N ARG A 78 13.35 30.25 -3.54
CA ARG A 78 14.22 31.03 -2.64
C ARG A 78 14.53 30.35 -1.31
N LYS A 79 13.71 29.39 -0.88
CA LYS A 79 13.89 28.53 0.30
C LYS A 79 14.06 29.27 1.64
N ARG A 80 13.43 30.43 1.77
CA ARG A 80 13.43 31.26 2.98
C ARG A 80 12.13 32.07 3.08
N MET A 81 11.85 32.61 4.25
CA MET A 81 10.73 33.50 4.58
C MET A 81 11.26 34.72 5.32
N THR A 82 10.67 35.89 5.08
CA THR A 82 11.06 37.14 5.75
C THR A 82 9.84 37.91 6.22
N THR A 83 9.86 38.40 7.46
CA THR A 83 8.84 39.32 7.99
C THR A 83 9.51 40.57 8.53
N ILE A 84 8.91 41.73 8.28
CA ILE A 84 9.48 43.03 8.62
C ILE A 84 8.61 43.66 9.69
N HIS A 85 9.25 44.06 10.78
CA HIS A 85 8.58 44.58 11.96
C HIS A 85 9.17 45.94 12.36
N ARG A 86 8.32 46.85 12.82
CA ARG A 86 8.77 48.11 13.43
C ARG A 86 8.89 47.94 14.93
N SER A 87 10.05 48.26 15.49
CA SER A 87 10.25 48.24 16.94
C SER A 87 9.68 49.50 17.59
N ASN A 88 8.68 49.35 18.46
CA ASN A 88 8.04 50.48 19.13
C ASN A 88 8.95 51.19 20.15
N SER A 89 10.04 50.56 20.60
CA SER A 89 10.98 51.16 21.56
C SER A 89 11.95 52.16 20.93
N ASN A 90 12.36 51.94 19.68
CA ASN A 90 13.38 52.77 19.03
C ASN A 90 13.01 53.23 17.61
N GLY A 91 11.81 52.88 17.11
CA GLY A 91 11.30 53.27 15.79
C GLY A 91 11.91 52.50 14.61
N LYS A 92 12.98 51.72 14.84
CA LYS A 92 13.73 51.04 13.78
C LYS A 92 12.95 49.88 13.18
N LEU A 93 13.23 49.62 11.90
CA LEU A 93 12.72 48.46 11.18
C LEU A 93 13.68 47.27 11.35
N VAL A 94 13.11 46.09 11.56
CA VAL A 94 13.85 44.84 11.70
C VAL A 94 13.23 43.79 10.79
N ALA A 95 14.04 43.23 9.89
CA ALA A 95 13.69 42.08 9.08
C ALA A 95 14.12 40.81 9.81
N TYR A 96 13.17 39.93 10.12
CA TYR A 96 13.41 38.59 10.63
C TYR A 96 13.32 37.59 9.49
N VAL A 97 14.35 36.75 9.36
CA VAL A 97 14.49 35.80 8.25
C VAL A 97 14.69 34.40 8.79
N LYS A 98 13.93 33.45 8.25
CA LYS A 98 14.15 32.01 8.48
C LYS A 98 14.26 31.25 7.17
N GLY A 99 15.08 30.21 7.11
CA GLY A 99 15.18 29.42 5.89
C GLY A 99 16.20 28.29 5.95
N ALA A 100 16.50 27.73 4.77
CA ALA A 100 17.51 26.69 4.62
C ALA A 100 18.88 27.21 5.09
N PRO A 101 19.62 26.47 5.95
CA PRO A 101 20.87 26.95 6.53
C PRO A 101 21.90 27.46 5.51
N GLU A 102 22.07 26.75 4.40
CA GLU A 102 23.04 27.15 3.37
C GLU A 102 22.66 28.45 2.65
N VAL A 103 21.36 28.68 2.46
CA VAL A 103 20.85 29.91 1.84
C VAL A 103 21.02 31.08 2.79
N ILE A 104 20.61 30.94 4.05
CA ILE A 104 20.75 32.01 5.05
C ILE A 104 22.22 32.35 5.26
N LEU A 105 23.09 31.34 5.42
CA LEU A 105 24.52 31.58 5.55
C LEU A 105 25.08 32.34 4.34
N SER A 106 24.74 31.95 3.10
CA SER A 106 25.23 32.66 1.90
C SER A 106 24.85 34.14 1.84
N LEU A 107 23.78 34.54 2.54
CA LEU A 107 23.27 35.91 2.61
C LEU A 107 23.72 36.65 3.87
N SER A 108 24.31 35.95 4.84
CA SER A 108 24.81 36.52 6.08
C SER A 108 26.24 37.05 5.92
N THR A 109 26.47 38.28 6.39
CA THR A 109 27.80 38.90 6.50
C THR A 109 28.28 38.99 7.94
N HIS A 110 27.37 38.92 8.91
CA HIS A 110 27.67 39.03 10.33
C HIS A 110 27.08 37.85 11.10
N ILE A 111 27.60 37.62 12.30
CA ILE A 111 27.13 36.63 13.27
C ILE A 111 26.96 37.31 14.62
N TYR A 112 25.88 36.96 15.32
CA TYR A 112 25.63 37.39 16.69
C TYR A 112 26.17 36.34 17.67
N GLU A 113 27.26 36.66 18.38
CA GLU A 113 27.97 35.73 19.27
C GLU A 113 28.38 36.44 20.57
N ASN A 114 28.05 35.83 21.72
CA ASN A 114 28.34 36.34 23.07
C ASN A 114 27.91 37.80 23.29
N GLY A 115 26.69 38.17 22.88
CA GLY A 115 26.16 39.53 22.99
C GLY A 115 26.76 40.56 22.02
N SER A 116 27.63 40.14 21.09
CA SER A 116 28.29 41.04 20.13
C SER A 116 28.06 40.62 18.68
N ILE A 117 27.98 41.61 17.79
CA ILE A 117 27.89 41.39 16.34
C ILE A 117 29.31 41.49 15.77
N ARG A 118 29.77 40.46 15.07
CA ARG A 118 31.05 40.45 14.35
C ARG A 118 30.88 39.91 12.94
N GLU A 119 31.83 40.19 12.05
CA GLU A 119 31.83 39.60 10.71
C GLU A 119 31.94 38.08 10.78
N ILE A 120 31.23 37.40 9.89
CA ILE A 120 31.28 35.94 9.76
C ILE A 120 32.54 35.55 8.97
N THR A 121 33.36 34.69 9.53
CA THR A 121 34.55 34.16 8.84
C THR A 121 34.21 32.88 8.08
N GLU A 122 35.03 32.49 7.11
CA GLU A 122 34.86 31.18 6.43
C GLU A 122 34.96 30.00 7.41
N ALA A 123 35.79 30.10 8.45
CA ALA A 123 35.87 29.10 9.50
C ALA A 123 34.56 28.98 10.29
N ASP A 124 33.84 30.09 10.52
CA ASP A 124 32.52 30.07 11.15
C ASP A 124 31.49 29.40 10.26
N ARG A 125 31.49 29.70 8.95
CA ARG A 125 30.59 29.07 7.98
C ARG A 125 30.78 27.56 7.98
N GLU A 126 32.02 27.09 7.90
CA GLU A 126 32.33 25.66 7.98
C GLU A 126 31.90 25.04 9.30
N ARG A 127 32.14 25.70 10.43
CA ARG A 127 31.70 25.25 11.75
C ARG A 127 30.18 25.08 11.82
N ILE A 128 29.42 26.08 11.38
CA ILE A 128 27.95 26.05 11.40
C ILE A 128 27.43 24.96 10.47
N LEU A 129 27.99 24.83 9.27
CA LEU A 129 27.61 23.77 8.33
C LEU A 129 27.91 22.37 8.89
N ASN A 130 28.98 22.19 9.67
CA ASN A 130 29.25 20.94 10.36
C ASN A 130 28.22 20.64 11.45
N ILE A 131 27.80 21.65 12.23
CA ILE A 131 26.71 21.50 13.20
C ILE A 131 25.40 21.12 12.50
N VAL A 132 25.07 21.76 11.36
CA VAL A 132 23.89 21.40 10.55
C VAL A 132 23.97 19.94 10.10
N LYS A 133 25.14 19.47 9.66
CA LYS A 133 25.34 18.06 9.28
C LYS A 133 25.12 17.12 10.47
N ASP A 134 25.61 17.47 11.65
CA ASP A 134 25.43 16.66 12.87
C ASP A 134 23.97 16.61 13.33
N MET A 135 23.27 17.75 13.30
CA MET A 135 21.83 17.79 13.56
C MET A 135 21.05 16.95 12.54
N ALA A 136 21.38 17.04 11.25
CA ALA A 136 20.74 16.25 10.21
C ALA A 136 21.04 14.74 10.33
N ARG A 137 22.24 14.35 10.80
CA ARG A 137 22.57 12.95 11.13
C ARG A 137 21.70 12.40 12.25
N ASN A 138 21.27 13.25 13.17
CA ASN A 138 20.31 12.92 14.23
C ASN A 138 18.85 13.09 13.77
N ALA A 139 18.59 13.01 12.45
CA ALA A 139 17.27 13.12 11.84
C ALA A 139 16.53 14.46 12.11
N LEU A 140 17.25 15.51 12.50
CA LEU A 140 16.64 16.83 12.67
C LEU A 140 16.51 17.55 11.33
N ARG A 141 15.32 18.10 11.06
CA ARG A 141 15.10 19.15 10.07
C ARG A 141 15.57 20.48 10.66
N VAL A 142 16.53 21.11 10.00
CA VAL A 142 17.22 22.30 10.52
C VAL A 142 16.83 23.54 9.74
N LEU A 143 16.44 24.60 10.44
CA LEU A 143 16.26 25.94 9.91
C LEU A 143 17.29 26.89 10.53
N ALA A 144 17.80 27.80 9.72
CA ALA A 144 18.61 28.91 10.19
C ALA A 144 17.75 30.15 10.39
N MET A 145 18.08 30.90 11.44
CA MET A 145 17.45 32.16 11.81
C MET A 145 18.47 33.29 11.68
N ALA A 146 18.05 34.39 11.07
CA ALA A 146 18.85 35.59 10.93
C ALA A 146 17.96 36.83 11.04
N TYR A 147 18.58 37.98 11.28
CA TYR A 147 17.88 39.26 11.24
C TYR A 147 18.73 40.35 10.61
N LYS A 148 18.09 41.47 10.26
CA LYS A 148 18.74 42.69 9.79
C LYS A 148 17.99 43.90 10.33
N GLU A 149 18.71 44.86 10.89
CA GLU A 149 18.17 46.20 11.12
C GLU A 149 18.16 46.96 9.79
N LEU A 150 17.01 47.53 9.43
CA LEU A 150 16.82 48.31 8.21
C LEU A 150 16.81 49.81 8.57
N ASP A 151 17.44 50.61 7.70
CA ASP A 151 17.37 52.06 7.78
C ASP A 151 15.97 52.56 7.37
N GLU A 152 15.54 53.72 7.87
CA GLU A 152 14.19 54.27 7.60
C GLU A 152 13.91 54.49 6.10
N ASP A 153 14.96 54.71 5.30
CA ASP A 153 14.87 54.93 3.85
C ASP A 153 14.92 53.63 3.02
N SER A 154 15.05 52.45 3.65
CA SER A 154 15.19 51.17 2.94
C SER A 154 13.93 50.85 2.11
N SER A 155 14.12 50.42 0.86
CA SER A 155 12.97 50.07 0.02
C SER A 155 12.38 48.73 0.45
N LEU A 156 11.20 48.77 1.08
CA LEU A 156 10.49 47.55 1.48
C LEU A 156 10.05 46.68 0.29
N SER A 157 10.09 47.23 -0.93
CA SER A 157 9.67 46.53 -2.15
C SER A 157 10.75 45.68 -2.84
N ASP A 158 12.03 45.81 -2.48
CA ASP A 158 13.11 45.00 -3.07
C ASP A 158 13.56 43.88 -2.10
N PRO A 159 13.20 42.61 -2.37
CA PRO A 159 13.64 41.48 -1.57
C PRO A 159 15.16 41.36 -1.44
N ASN A 160 15.94 41.77 -2.45
CA ASN A 160 17.39 41.61 -2.43
C ASN A 160 18.06 42.61 -1.48
N GLU A 161 17.47 43.79 -1.31
CA GLU A 161 17.94 44.80 -0.37
C GLU A 161 17.68 44.35 1.07
N ILE A 162 16.50 43.77 1.33
CA ILE A 162 16.11 43.31 2.67
C ILE A 162 16.86 42.04 3.07
N GLU A 163 17.04 41.10 2.15
CA GLU A 163 17.55 39.75 2.43
C GLU A 163 19.06 39.60 2.23
N SER A 164 19.79 40.71 2.12
CA SER A 164 21.27 40.74 2.02
C SER A 164 21.91 41.34 3.27
N ASN A 165 23.17 40.99 3.54
CA ASN A 165 23.93 41.46 4.70
C ASN A 165 23.27 41.09 6.04
N LEU A 166 22.78 39.86 6.13
CA LEU A 166 22.07 39.37 7.31
C LEU A 166 23.02 39.12 8.49
N ILE A 167 22.49 39.24 9.70
CA ILE A 167 23.15 38.83 10.95
C ILE A 167 22.61 37.45 11.33
N PHE A 168 23.47 36.43 11.25
CA PHE A 168 23.13 35.07 11.65
C PHE A 168 22.97 34.97 13.17
N VAL A 169 21.88 34.36 13.63
CA VAL A 169 21.57 34.20 15.06
C VAL A 169 21.80 32.76 15.51
N GLY A 170 21.26 31.79 14.78
CA GLY A 170 21.38 30.40 15.18
C GLY A 170 20.56 29.43 14.34
N LEU A 171 20.53 28.18 14.81
CA LEU A 171 19.85 27.06 14.18
C LEU A 171 18.75 26.53 15.08
N ALA A 172 17.63 26.17 14.49
CA ALA A 172 16.55 25.43 15.13
C ALA A 172 16.41 24.06 14.47
N GLY A 173 16.52 22.99 15.27
CA GLY A 173 16.30 21.62 14.83
C GLY A 173 14.97 21.10 15.34
N MET A 174 14.18 20.53 14.45
CA MET A 174 12.93 19.83 14.76
C MET A 174 12.96 18.43 14.19
N ILE A 175 12.29 17.49 14.83
CA ILE A 175 12.21 16.10 14.37
C ILE A 175 10.76 15.80 14.00
N ASP A 176 10.55 15.20 12.83
CA ASP A 176 9.31 14.49 12.52
C ASP A 176 9.57 13.00 12.77
N PRO A 177 9.29 12.49 13.98
CA PRO A 177 9.68 11.14 14.34
C PRO A 177 8.89 10.14 13.50
N PRO A 178 9.55 9.09 12.98
CA PRO A 178 8.83 8.04 12.29
C PRO A 178 7.89 7.31 13.27
N ARG A 179 6.73 6.90 12.78
CA ARG A 179 5.80 6.10 13.59
C ARG A 179 6.41 4.72 13.86
N GLU A 180 6.29 4.22 15.09
CA GLU A 180 6.91 2.95 15.50
C GLU A 180 6.44 1.76 14.64
N GLU A 181 5.17 1.75 14.23
CA GLU A 181 4.61 0.69 13.39
C GLU A 181 5.22 0.60 11.98
N VAL A 182 5.89 1.66 11.50
CA VAL A 182 6.51 1.68 10.17
C VAL A 182 7.68 0.69 10.09
N LYS A 183 8.43 0.52 11.19
CA LYS A 183 9.56 -0.44 11.25
C LYS A 183 9.10 -1.87 10.97
N ASP A 184 8.06 -2.29 11.66
CA ASP A 184 7.49 -3.63 11.50
C ASP A 184 6.84 -3.82 10.13
N ALA A 185 6.16 -2.79 9.62
CA ALA A 185 5.57 -2.79 8.29
C ALA A 185 6.63 -2.95 7.18
N ILE A 186 7.75 -2.22 7.24
CA ILE A 186 8.86 -2.36 6.28
C ILE A 186 9.46 -3.77 6.35
N LYS A 187 9.62 -4.32 7.56
CA LYS A 187 10.12 -5.68 7.75
C LYS A 187 9.20 -6.72 7.10
N GLN A 188 7.88 -6.57 7.24
CA GLN A 188 6.90 -7.44 6.60
C GLN A 188 6.91 -7.31 5.08
N CYS A 189 7.00 -6.09 4.54
CA CYS A 189 7.16 -5.86 3.10
C CYS A 189 8.41 -6.57 2.55
N LYS A 190 9.56 -6.41 3.22
CA LYS A 190 10.81 -7.08 2.84
C LYS A 190 10.66 -8.61 2.86
N LYS A 191 10.06 -9.18 3.91
CA LYS A 191 9.79 -10.63 4.00
C LYS A 191 8.89 -11.13 2.88
N ALA A 192 7.93 -10.31 2.44
CA ALA A 192 7.02 -10.59 1.34
C ALA A 192 7.60 -10.31 -0.06
N GLY A 193 8.90 -9.98 -0.16
CA GLY A 193 9.59 -9.65 -1.41
C GLY A 193 9.19 -8.30 -2.02
N ILE A 194 8.60 -7.41 -1.23
CA ILE A 194 8.15 -6.09 -1.67
C ILE A 194 9.23 -5.07 -1.37
N ARG A 195 9.68 -4.36 -2.42
CA ARG A 195 10.65 -3.30 -2.29
C ARG A 195 9.97 -1.98 -1.92
N VAL A 196 10.40 -1.41 -0.79
CA VAL A 196 9.98 -0.09 -0.33
C VAL A 196 11.04 0.93 -0.74
N ILE A 197 10.63 2.09 -1.24
CA ILE A 197 11.50 3.20 -1.65
C ILE A 197 10.99 4.46 -0.96
N MET A 198 11.88 5.23 -0.35
CA MET A 198 11.53 6.52 0.25
C MET A 198 11.68 7.64 -0.79
N ILE A 199 10.68 8.50 -0.91
CA ILE A 199 10.69 9.67 -1.79
C ILE A 199 10.29 10.87 -0.93
N THR A 200 11.22 11.80 -0.70
CA THR A 200 11.02 12.94 0.21
C THR A 200 11.59 14.26 -0.32
N GLY A 201 10.96 15.37 0.07
CA GLY A 201 11.48 16.73 -0.14
C GLY A 201 12.61 17.11 0.84
N ASP A 202 12.86 16.30 1.87
CA ASP A 202 13.84 16.59 2.91
C ASP A 202 15.29 16.52 2.43
N HIS A 203 16.18 17.03 3.27
CA HIS A 203 17.61 16.97 3.03
C HIS A 203 18.13 15.52 2.98
N LYS A 204 19.13 15.27 2.13
CA LYS A 204 19.73 13.94 1.93
C LYS A 204 20.14 13.26 3.24
N LEU A 205 20.80 13.99 4.14
CA LEU A 205 21.29 13.44 5.41
C LEU A 205 20.14 13.07 6.36
N THR A 206 19.12 13.92 6.47
CA THR A 206 17.93 13.66 7.29
C THR A 206 17.17 12.45 6.76
N ALA A 207 16.97 12.36 5.44
CA ALA A 207 16.32 11.23 4.80
C ALA A 207 17.08 9.91 5.04
N ILE A 208 18.42 9.93 4.98
CA ILE A 208 19.25 8.76 5.31
C ILE A 208 19.08 8.36 6.79
N ALA A 209 19.09 9.33 7.70
CA ALA A 209 18.93 9.07 9.14
C ALA A 209 17.58 8.40 9.43
N ILE A 210 16.48 8.97 8.92
CA ILE A 210 15.13 8.38 9.05
C ILE A 210 15.06 7.00 8.39
N ALA A 211 15.62 6.84 7.18
CA ALA A 211 15.64 5.56 6.48
C ALA A 211 16.39 4.46 7.25
N LYS A 212 17.46 4.80 7.96
CA LYS A 212 18.16 3.86 8.86
C LYS A 212 17.33 3.56 10.10
N GLU A 213 16.72 4.58 10.70
CA GLU A 213 15.88 4.44 11.91
C GLU A 213 14.67 3.52 11.68
N ILE A 214 13.99 3.65 10.53
CA ILE A 214 12.84 2.80 10.17
C ILE A 214 13.24 1.42 9.62
N GLY A 215 14.53 1.13 9.51
CA GLY A 215 15.03 -0.14 8.98
C GLY A 215 14.88 -0.31 7.47
N LEU A 216 14.68 0.78 6.71
CA LEU A 216 14.68 0.77 5.25
C LEU A 216 16.10 0.44 4.74
N ILE A 217 17.11 1.10 5.29
CA ILE A 217 18.53 0.87 5.03
C ILE A 217 19.15 0.15 6.23
N GLN A 218 19.79 -0.99 6.00
CA GLN A 218 20.42 -1.81 7.05
C GLN A 218 21.91 -2.06 6.82
N SER A 219 22.36 -2.01 5.57
CA SER A 219 23.76 -2.15 5.14
C SER A 219 24.34 -0.80 4.75
N ASP A 220 25.67 -0.71 4.70
CA ASP A 220 26.38 0.44 4.11
C ASP A 220 26.34 0.44 2.58
N ASP A 221 25.90 -0.67 1.97
CA ASP A 221 25.58 -0.76 0.55
C ASP A 221 24.15 -0.23 0.32
N PHE A 222 24.03 1.08 0.10
CA PHE A 222 22.78 1.76 -0.23
C PHE A 222 23.03 2.93 -1.18
N GLU A 223 22.06 3.21 -2.04
CA GLU A 223 22.14 4.31 -3.00
C GLU A 223 21.06 5.36 -2.71
N VAL A 224 21.47 6.63 -2.71
CA VAL A 224 20.60 7.79 -2.48
C VAL A 224 20.86 8.85 -3.53
N LEU A 225 19.82 9.17 -4.29
CA LEU A 225 19.84 10.22 -5.30
C LEU A 225 19.08 11.45 -4.78
N THR A 226 19.55 12.63 -5.17
CA THR A 226 18.86 13.89 -4.91
C THR A 226 18.13 14.39 -6.16
N GLY A 227 17.18 15.32 -6.01
CA GLY A 227 16.55 15.97 -7.16
C GLY A 227 17.58 16.56 -8.15
N ALA A 228 18.67 17.14 -7.65
CA ALA A 228 19.76 17.67 -8.49
C ALA A 228 20.55 16.58 -9.24
N ASP A 229 20.60 15.35 -8.71
CA ASP A 229 21.17 14.21 -9.41
C ASP A 229 20.22 13.73 -10.52
N LEU A 230 18.91 13.70 -10.23
CA LEU A 230 17.86 13.34 -11.20
C LEU A 230 17.80 14.32 -12.37
N ASP A 231 18.01 15.62 -12.14
CA ASP A 231 18.03 16.64 -13.20
C ASP A 231 19.17 16.44 -14.20
N LYS A 232 20.25 15.79 -13.77
CA LYS A 232 21.41 15.48 -14.62
C LYS A 232 21.28 14.14 -15.35
N MET A 233 20.31 13.31 -14.96
CA MET A 233 20.07 12.00 -15.55
C MET A 233 18.96 12.07 -16.58
N SER A 234 19.17 11.38 -17.70
CA SER A 234 18.09 11.05 -18.63
C SER A 234 17.12 10.01 -18.04
N ASP A 235 15.93 9.87 -18.62
CA ASP A 235 14.95 8.88 -18.17
C ASP A 235 15.44 7.43 -18.38
N GLU A 236 16.29 7.18 -19.38
CA GLU A 236 16.90 5.88 -19.63
C GLU A 236 17.97 5.54 -18.57
N GLU A 237 18.81 6.51 -18.21
CA GLU A 237 19.79 6.36 -17.12
C GLU A 237 19.10 6.11 -15.79
N LEU A 238 18.04 6.89 -15.49
CA LEU A 238 17.24 6.72 -14.29
C LEU A 238 16.64 5.31 -14.23
N ALA A 239 16.07 4.82 -15.33
CA ALA A 239 15.51 3.47 -15.39
C ALA A 239 16.55 2.40 -15.05
N ASN A 240 17.82 2.57 -15.40
CA ASN A 240 18.87 1.59 -15.13
C ASN A 240 19.35 1.57 -13.66
N VAL A 241 19.20 2.67 -12.93
CA VAL A 241 19.63 2.78 -11.53
C VAL A 241 18.48 2.72 -10.53
N VAL A 242 17.24 2.97 -10.94
CA VAL A 242 16.06 3.05 -10.06
C VAL A 242 15.85 1.77 -9.22
N GLU A 243 16.31 0.62 -9.72
CA GLU A 243 16.26 -0.67 -9.02
C GLU A 243 17.24 -0.79 -7.83
N LYS A 244 18.21 0.11 -7.72
CA LYS A 244 19.23 0.14 -6.67
C LYS A 244 19.02 1.27 -5.64
N VAL A 245 18.33 2.35 -6.04
CA VAL A 245 18.11 3.53 -5.19
C VAL A 245 17.11 3.25 -4.07
N HIS A 246 17.49 3.51 -2.82
CA HIS A 246 16.63 3.29 -1.65
C HIS A 246 15.87 4.57 -1.24
N VAL A 247 16.50 5.72 -1.45
CA VAL A 247 15.99 7.02 -1.03
C VAL A 247 16.20 8.04 -2.16
N PHE A 248 15.14 8.76 -2.48
CA PHE A 248 15.18 9.96 -3.30
C PHE A 248 14.88 11.17 -2.42
N ALA A 249 15.85 12.07 -2.27
CA ALA A 249 15.78 13.23 -1.38
C ALA A 249 15.73 14.56 -2.15
N ARG A 250 15.19 15.63 -1.54
CA ARG A 250 14.99 16.94 -2.20
C ARG A 250 14.35 16.83 -3.59
N VAL A 251 13.35 15.96 -3.74
CA VAL A 251 12.68 15.77 -5.03
C VAL A 251 11.54 16.77 -5.26
N SER A 252 11.35 17.18 -6.51
CA SER A 252 10.20 17.96 -6.95
C SER A 252 9.01 17.07 -7.33
N PRO A 253 7.79 17.61 -7.50
CA PRO A 253 6.64 16.86 -8.01
C PRO A 253 6.94 16.12 -9.34
N GLU A 254 7.67 16.76 -10.25
CA GLU A 254 8.05 16.21 -11.55
C GLU A 254 9.00 15.01 -11.40
N HIS A 255 9.92 15.08 -10.44
CA HIS A 255 10.81 13.96 -10.13
C HIS A 255 10.03 12.74 -9.63
N LYS A 256 9.00 12.92 -8.79
CA LYS A 256 8.16 11.80 -8.31
C LYS A 256 7.51 11.06 -9.48
N VAL A 257 6.98 11.81 -10.44
CA VAL A 257 6.40 11.25 -11.68
C VAL A 257 7.46 10.47 -12.47
N ARG A 258 8.66 11.02 -12.66
CA ARG A 258 9.76 10.35 -13.37
C ARG A 258 10.17 9.02 -12.70
N ILE A 259 10.26 9.00 -11.38
CA ILE A 259 10.58 7.79 -10.60
C ILE A 259 9.52 6.71 -10.80
N VAL A 260 8.24 7.05 -10.71
CA VAL A 260 7.13 6.09 -10.94
C VAL A 260 7.18 5.54 -12.37
N LYS A 261 7.42 6.39 -13.38
CA LYS A 261 7.58 5.93 -14.77
C LYS A 261 8.74 4.96 -14.95
N ALA A 262 9.88 5.27 -14.34
CA ALA A 262 11.08 4.44 -14.42
C ALA A 262 10.87 3.05 -13.78
N LEU A 263 10.16 2.98 -12.65
CA LEU A 263 9.81 1.70 -12.02
C LEU A 263 8.83 0.89 -12.89
N LYS A 264 7.79 1.54 -13.43
CA LYS A 264 6.80 0.88 -14.29
C LYS A 264 7.41 0.39 -15.62
N SER A 265 8.36 1.13 -16.20
CA SER A 265 9.03 0.70 -17.44
C SER A 265 9.90 -0.55 -17.26
N LYS A 266 10.32 -0.87 -16.04
CA LYS A 266 10.98 -2.13 -15.67
C LYS A 266 10.01 -3.28 -15.40
N GLY A 267 8.70 -3.05 -15.53
CA GLY A 267 7.66 -4.07 -15.33
C GLY A 267 7.21 -4.26 -13.88
N HIS A 268 7.62 -3.37 -12.96
CA HIS A 268 7.13 -3.41 -11.58
C HIS A 268 5.70 -2.86 -11.49
N ILE A 269 4.92 -3.47 -10.60
CA ILE A 269 3.65 -2.90 -10.14
C ILE A 269 3.95 -1.93 -9.00
N VAL A 270 3.61 -0.66 -9.18
CA VAL A 270 4.01 0.43 -8.30
C VAL A 270 2.82 0.93 -7.48
N ALA A 271 2.95 0.85 -6.16
CA ALA A 271 2.10 1.55 -5.21
C ALA A 271 2.79 2.85 -4.78
N MET A 272 2.10 3.99 -4.86
CA MET A 272 2.62 5.26 -4.38
C MET A 272 1.76 5.79 -3.23
N THR A 273 2.42 6.28 -2.18
CA THR A 273 1.76 6.91 -1.03
C THR A 273 2.07 8.39 -0.98
N GLY A 274 1.08 9.24 -0.71
CA GLY A 274 1.28 10.69 -0.60
C GLY A 274 0.13 11.41 0.10
N ASP A 275 0.37 12.65 0.50
CA ASP A 275 -0.58 13.49 1.24
C ASP A 275 -0.75 14.89 0.61
N GLY A 276 0.27 15.42 -0.06
CA GLY A 276 0.25 16.74 -0.66
C GLY A 276 -0.32 16.79 -2.09
N VAL A 277 -0.73 18.00 -2.50
CA VAL A 277 -1.10 18.32 -3.91
C VAL A 277 0.05 17.95 -4.87
N ASN A 278 1.29 18.08 -4.38
CA ASN A 278 2.52 17.74 -5.08
C ASN A 278 2.66 16.24 -5.43
N ASP A 279 1.93 15.37 -4.74
CA ASP A 279 1.94 13.92 -4.98
C ASP A 279 0.87 13.47 -5.96
N ALA A 280 -0.17 14.28 -6.20
CA ALA A 280 -1.33 13.91 -7.00
C ALA A 280 -1.00 13.39 -8.41
N PRO A 281 -0.10 14.01 -9.20
CA PRO A 281 0.24 13.49 -10.53
C PRO A 281 0.89 12.10 -10.49
N ALA A 282 1.70 11.84 -9.47
CA ALA A 282 2.43 10.58 -9.35
C ALA A 282 1.57 9.49 -8.68
N LEU A 283 0.67 9.85 -7.75
CA LEU A 283 -0.40 9.00 -7.25
C LEU A 283 -1.27 8.49 -8.39
N LYS A 284 -1.71 9.38 -9.29
CA LYS A 284 -2.57 9.01 -10.42
C LYS A 284 -1.89 8.12 -11.45
N LEU A 285 -0.56 8.19 -11.54
CA LEU A 285 0.23 7.43 -12.50
C LEU A 285 0.62 6.04 -11.99
N ALA A 286 0.70 5.87 -10.67
CA ALA A 286 0.95 4.59 -10.03
C ALA A 286 -0.11 3.56 -10.42
N ASP A 287 0.19 2.28 -10.25
CA ASP A 287 -0.82 1.22 -10.45
C ASP A 287 -1.85 1.21 -9.31
N ILE A 288 -1.43 1.72 -8.14
CA ILE A 288 -2.31 2.07 -7.04
C ILE A 288 -1.79 3.33 -6.33
N GLY A 289 -2.56 4.40 -6.36
CA GLY A 289 -2.33 5.61 -5.57
C GLY A 289 -2.97 5.48 -4.19
N VAL A 290 -2.22 5.79 -3.13
CA VAL A 290 -2.68 5.72 -1.73
C VAL A 290 -2.54 7.09 -1.07
N ALA A 291 -3.66 7.69 -0.67
CA ALA A 291 -3.68 8.98 0.03
C ALA A 291 -3.86 8.83 1.54
N MET A 292 -3.32 9.79 2.29
CA MET A 292 -3.54 9.94 3.73
C MET A 292 -4.94 10.55 3.98
N GLY A 293 -5.71 9.98 4.90
CA GLY A 293 -7.08 10.39 5.20
C GLY A 293 -7.16 11.64 6.07
N ILE A 294 -6.26 11.79 7.05
CA ILE A 294 -6.25 12.89 8.01
C ILE A 294 -5.38 14.03 7.49
N LYS A 295 -4.09 13.75 7.20
CA LYS A 295 -3.14 14.77 6.71
C LYS A 295 -3.28 15.06 5.21
N GLY A 296 -3.89 14.17 4.44
CA GLY A 296 -3.95 14.32 2.99
C GLY A 296 -4.89 15.43 2.51
N THR A 297 -4.42 16.19 1.54
CA THR A 297 -5.20 17.21 0.82
C THR A 297 -6.30 16.57 -0.01
N ASP A 298 -7.39 17.30 -0.26
CA ASP A 298 -8.51 16.79 -1.07
C ASP A 298 -8.05 16.42 -2.48
N VAL A 299 -7.10 17.17 -3.04
CA VAL A 299 -6.51 16.85 -4.35
C VAL A 299 -5.76 15.52 -4.33
N ALA A 300 -5.02 15.20 -3.26
CA ALA A 300 -4.33 13.92 -3.16
C ALA A 300 -5.33 12.76 -3.01
N LYS A 301 -6.39 12.95 -2.22
CA LYS A 301 -7.47 11.95 -2.04
C LYS A 301 -8.19 11.65 -3.35
N GLU A 302 -8.59 12.67 -4.10
CA GLU A 302 -9.24 12.53 -5.41
C GLU A 302 -8.32 11.90 -6.47
N ALA A 303 -7.01 12.10 -6.36
CA ALA A 303 -6.04 11.49 -7.28
C ALA A 303 -5.71 10.03 -6.95
N SER A 304 -6.09 9.54 -5.76
CA SER A 304 -5.75 8.21 -5.24
C SER A 304 -6.85 7.18 -5.49
N ASP A 305 -6.48 5.89 -5.50
CA ASP A 305 -7.42 4.76 -5.62
C ASP A 305 -7.82 4.22 -4.23
N MET A 306 -7.02 4.51 -3.20
CA MET A 306 -7.23 4.08 -1.81
C MET A 306 -6.90 5.22 -0.84
N ILE A 307 -7.73 5.40 0.19
CA ILE A 307 -7.54 6.40 1.24
C ILE A 307 -7.35 5.71 2.59
N LEU A 308 -6.27 6.05 3.30
CA LEU A 308 -5.98 5.56 4.65
C LEU A 308 -6.66 6.45 5.69
N ALA A 309 -7.83 6.04 6.17
CA ALA A 309 -8.60 6.81 7.14
C ALA A 309 -7.85 7.10 8.47
N ASP A 310 -6.83 6.30 8.79
CA ASP A 310 -6.04 6.34 10.01
C ASP A 310 -4.62 6.91 9.84
N ASP A 311 -4.23 7.29 8.62
CA ASP A 311 -2.86 7.72 8.28
C ASP A 311 -1.78 6.69 8.67
N ASN A 312 -2.11 5.40 8.67
CA ASN A 312 -1.22 4.33 9.14
C ASN A 312 -0.65 3.50 7.99
N PHE A 313 0.68 3.55 7.83
CA PHE A 313 1.38 2.76 6.82
C PHE A 313 1.21 1.23 7.00
N ALA A 314 1.02 0.73 8.22
CA ALA A 314 0.77 -0.68 8.48
C ALA A 314 -0.56 -1.17 7.86
N THR A 315 -1.51 -0.28 7.61
CA THR A 315 -2.77 -0.58 6.92
C THR A 315 -2.53 -0.99 5.46
N ILE A 316 -1.52 -0.41 4.80
CA ILE A 316 -1.11 -0.82 3.45
C ILE A 316 -0.62 -2.27 3.46
N VAL A 317 0.18 -2.65 4.45
CA VAL A 317 0.71 -4.02 4.57
C VAL A 317 -0.42 -5.03 4.78
N ARG A 318 -1.43 -4.68 5.58
CA ARG A 318 -2.66 -5.49 5.73
C ARG A 318 -3.43 -5.59 4.43
N ALA A 319 -3.61 -4.47 3.71
CA ALA A 319 -4.29 -4.46 2.41
C ALA A 319 -3.57 -5.34 1.37
N ILE A 320 -2.23 -5.38 1.38
CA ILE A 320 -1.45 -6.27 0.51
C ILE A 320 -1.69 -7.73 0.87
N ARG A 321 -1.69 -8.08 2.16
CA ARG A 321 -2.01 -9.44 2.63
C ARG A 321 -3.41 -9.86 2.16
N ASP A 322 -4.40 -8.99 2.35
CA ASP A 322 -5.80 -9.30 2.04
C ASP A 322 -6.03 -9.32 0.52
N GLY A 323 -5.36 -8.46 -0.25
CA GLY A 323 -5.38 -8.49 -1.72
C GLY A 323 -4.78 -9.78 -2.30
N ARG A 324 -3.67 -10.27 -1.72
CA ARG A 324 -3.12 -11.60 -2.05
C ARG A 324 -4.11 -12.71 -1.71
N ALA A 325 -4.84 -12.59 -0.60
CA ALA A 325 -5.79 -13.60 -0.15
C ALA A 325 -7.00 -13.69 -1.09
N ILE A 326 -7.52 -12.53 -1.49
CA ILE A 326 -8.61 -12.43 -2.47
C ILE A 326 -8.18 -13.06 -3.79
N TYR A 327 -6.96 -12.76 -4.28
CA TYR A 327 -6.47 -13.36 -5.52
C TYR A 327 -6.38 -14.90 -5.44
N ASP A 328 -5.84 -15.45 -4.35
CA ASP A 328 -5.78 -16.89 -4.14
C ASP A 328 -7.18 -17.50 -4.07
N ASN A 329 -8.12 -16.85 -3.39
CA ASN A 329 -9.51 -17.30 -3.31
C ASN A 329 -10.20 -17.27 -4.67
N ILE A 330 -9.89 -16.26 -5.51
CA ILE A 330 -10.37 -16.23 -6.89
C ILE A 330 -9.87 -17.45 -7.66
N ARG A 331 -8.57 -17.76 -7.55
CA ARG A 331 -8.00 -18.96 -8.17
C ARG A 331 -8.64 -20.26 -7.67
N LYS A 332 -8.94 -20.37 -6.38
CA LYS A 332 -9.62 -21.54 -5.79
C LYS A 332 -10.99 -21.79 -6.41
N PHE A 333 -11.85 -20.76 -6.49
CA PHE A 333 -13.20 -20.95 -7.04
C PHE A 333 -13.17 -21.12 -8.57
N VAL A 334 -12.28 -20.41 -9.29
CA VAL A 334 -12.13 -20.58 -10.75
C VAL A 334 -11.69 -22.00 -11.07
N ARG A 335 -10.74 -22.54 -10.30
CA ARG A 335 -10.31 -23.94 -10.42
C ARG A 335 -11.47 -24.91 -10.21
N PHE A 336 -12.29 -24.67 -9.19
CA PHE A 336 -13.45 -25.51 -8.90
C PHE A 336 -14.46 -25.49 -10.04
N LEU A 337 -14.93 -24.31 -10.47
CA LEU A 337 -15.92 -24.20 -11.55
C LEU A 337 -15.41 -24.79 -12.88
N LEU A 338 -14.14 -24.58 -13.22
CA LEU A 338 -13.61 -25.17 -14.45
C LEU A 338 -13.42 -26.68 -14.34
N ALA A 339 -13.05 -27.20 -13.16
CA ALA A 339 -12.90 -28.63 -12.95
C ALA A 339 -14.21 -29.40 -13.12
N CYS A 340 -15.35 -28.77 -12.81
CA CYS A 340 -16.69 -29.36 -12.79
C CYS A 340 -17.57 -29.03 -14.01
N ASN A 341 -17.20 -28.07 -14.85
CA ASN A 341 -18.05 -27.67 -15.98
C ASN A 341 -17.62 -28.28 -17.32
N PHE A 342 -16.35 -28.67 -17.46
CA PHE A 342 -15.85 -29.24 -18.72
C PHE A 342 -16.38 -30.66 -19.00
N ASP A 343 -16.66 -31.44 -17.96
CA ASP A 343 -17.23 -32.78 -18.12
C ASP A 343 -18.68 -32.73 -18.60
N GLU A 344 -19.50 -31.79 -18.13
CA GLU A 344 -20.89 -31.66 -18.58
C GLU A 344 -20.97 -31.49 -20.10
N ILE A 345 -20.11 -30.61 -20.63
CA ILE A 345 -19.96 -30.39 -22.08
C ILE A 345 -19.53 -31.69 -22.78
N ALA A 346 -18.58 -32.43 -22.21
CA ALA A 346 -18.10 -33.69 -22.76
C ALA A 346 -19.17 -34.79 -22.73
N VAL A 347 -19.95 -34.90 -21.65
CA VAL A 347 -21.07 -35.84 -21.49
C VAL A 347 -22.13 -35.58 -22.55
N ILE A 348 -22.60 -34.33 -22.67
CA ILE A 348 -23.61 -33.94 -23.66
C ILE A 348 -23.11 -34.20 -25.08
N THR A 349 -21.87 -33.79 -25.38
CA THR A 349 -21.25 -33.99 -26.70
C THR A 349 -21.16 -35.48 -27.03
N THR A 350 -20.78 -36.32 -26.06
CA THR A 350 -20.70 -37.77 -26.24
C THR A 350 -22.07 -38.36 -26.51
N CYS A 351 -23.10 -38.01 -25.74
CA CYS A 351 -24.46 -38.49 -25.95
C CYS A 351 -24.96 -38.15 -27.36
N VAL A 352 -24.77 -36.90 -27.80
CA VAL A 352 -25.19 -36.44 -29.13
C VAL A 352 -24.46 -37.19 -30.25
N LEU A 353 -23.13 -37.30 -30.18
CA LEU A 353 -22.33 -37.96 -31.21
C LEU A 353 -22.57 -39.46 -31.28
N ALA A 354 -22.80 -40.10 -30.13
CA ALA A 354 -23.08 -41.54 -30.05
C ALA A 354 -24.56 -41.89 -30.33
N GLY A 355 -25.43 -40.88 -30.51
CA GLY A 355 -26.87 -41.09 -30.67
C GLY A 355 -27.57 -41.65 -29.42
N LEU A 356 -26.97 -41.46 -28.24
CA LEU A 356 -27.54 -41.86 -26.95
C LEU A 356 -28.57 -40.82 -26.47
N PRO A 357 -29.57 -41.24 -25.66
CA PRO A 357 -30.41 -40.27 -24.98
C PRO A 357 -29.58 -39.37 -24.05
N PRO A 358 -30.03 -38.15 -23.76
CA PRO A 358 -29.29 -37.22 -22.92
C PRO A 358 -29.16 -37.77 -21.51
N ALA A 359 -27.91 -37.89 -21.05
CA ALA A 359 -27.58 -38.38 -19.71
C ALA A 359 -27.98 -37.39 -18.61
N LEU A 360 -27.92 -36.09 -18.89
CA LEU A 360 -28.36 -35.01 -18.01
C LEU A 360 -29.37 -34.12 -18.73
N LEU A 361 -30.42 -33.71 -18.02
CA LEU A 361 -31.41 -32.78 -18.56
C LEU A 361 -30.98 -31.31 -18.35
N PRO A 362 -31.47 -30.36 -19.17
CA PRO A 362 -31.15 -28.95 -19.00
C PRO A 362 -31.43 -28.38 -17.60
N LEU A 363 -32.54 -28.80 -16.97
CA LEU A 363 -32.87 -28.38 -15.61
C LEU A 363 -31.92 -28.97 -14.55
N GLN A 364 -31.41 -30.19 -14.77
CA GLN A 364 -30.44 -30.83 -13.89
C GLN A 364 -29.07 -30.15 -14.00
N ILE A 365 -28.64 -29.81 -15.22
CA ILE A 365 -27.41 -29.03 -15.48
C ILE A 365 -27.51 -27.63 -14.85
N LEU A 366 -28.66 -26.98 -14.99
CA LEU A 366 -28.89 -25.67 -14.36
C LEU A 366 -28.81 -25.77 -12.83
N TRP A 367 -29.35 -26.85 -12.26
CA TRP A 367 -29.26 -27.11 -10.83
C TRP A 367 -27.82 -27.29 -10.37
N ILE A 368 -27.04 -28.06 -11.12
CA ILE A 368 -25.62 -28.30 -10.86
C ILE A 368 -24.86 -26.96 -10.79
N ASN A 369 -24.86 -26.26 -11.91
CA ASN A 369 -24.09 -25.02 -12.08
C ASN A 369 -24.51 -23.88 -11.14
N LEU A 370 -25.80 -23.78 -10.80
CA LEU A 370 -26.32 -22.65 -10.02
C LEU A 370 -26.39 -22.95 -8.53
N VAL A 371 -26.85 -24.14 -8.15
CA VAL A 371 -27.19 -24.45 -6.75
C VAL A 371 -26.09 -25.25 -6.09
N THR A 372 -25.66 -26.38 -6.67
CA THR A 372 -24.64 -27.23 -6.04
C THR A 372 -23.26 -26.63 -6.14
N ASP A 373 -22.94 -25.95 -7.24
CA ASP A 373 -21.65 -25.25 -7.41
C ASP A 373 -21.64 -23.84 -6.82
N GLY A 374 -22.74 -23.10 -6.91
CA GLY A 374 -22.80 -21.70 -6.50
C GLY A 374 -22.46 -21.50 -5.01
N GLY A 375 -23.05 -22.32 -4.13
CA GLY A 375 -22.81 -22.24 -2.68
C GLY A 375 -21.34 -22.50 -2.29
N PRO A 376 -20.73 -23.60 -2.73
CA PRO A 376 -19.32 -23.89 -2.48
C PRO A 376 -18.36 -22.89 -3.15
N ALA A 377 -18.64 -22.40 -4.36
CA ALA A 377 -17.81 -21.38 -5.02
C ALA A 377 -17.75 -20.07 -4.22
N ILE A 378 -18.89 -19.60 -3.68
CA ILE A 378 -18.93 -18.43 -2.79
C ILE A 378 -18.14 -18.71 -1.51
N ALA A 379 -18.27 -19.91 -0.94
CA ALA A 379 -17.54 -20.30 0.26
C ALA A 379 -16.02 -20.36 0.05
N LEU A 380 -15.55 -20.74 -1.14
CA LEU A 380 -14.13 -20.66 -1.52
C LEU A 380 -13.67 -19.20 -1.66
N GLY A 381 -14.54 -18.28 -2.08
CA GLY A 381 -14.25 -16.85 -2.18
C GLY A 381 -13.88 -16.18 -0.84
N VAL A 382 -14.39 -16.72 0.28
CA VAL A 382 -14.16 -16.23 1.65
C VAL A 382 -13.28 -17.17 2.48
N ASP A 383 -12.54 -18.06 1.83
CA ASP A 383 -11.60 -18.96 2.51
C ASP A 383 -10.48 -18.15 3.21
N PRO A 384 -10.02 -18.55 4.41
CA PRO A 384 -8.96 -17.83 5.10
C PRO A 384 -7.64 -17.83 4.30
N PRO A 385 -6.80 -16.80 4.47
CA PRO A 385 -5.49 -16.72 3.82
C PRO A 385 -4.56 -17.84 4.26
N ASP A 386 -3.71 -18.31 3.36
CA ASP A 386 -2.63 -19.25 3.68
C ASP A 386 -1.59 -18.61 4.63
N GLU A 387 -0.94 -19.42 5.46
CA GLU A 387 0.04 -18.95 6.45
C GLU A 387 1.27 -18.28 5.81
N ASP A 388 1.65 -18.70 4.59
CA ASP A 388 2.83 -18.23 3.87
C ASP A 388 2.56 -16.99 2.98
N ILE A 389 1.37 -16.39 3.09
CA ILE A 389 0.91 -15.33 2.17
C ILE A 389 1.80 -14.07 2.15
N MET A 390 2.43 -13.75 3.30
CA MET A 390 3.40 -12.66 3.46
C MET A 390 4.86 -13.15 3.50
N GLU A 391 5.11 -14.40 3.11
CA GLU A 391 6.46 -14.98 3.05
C GLU A 391 6.90 -15.30 1.61
N ARG A 392 5.96 -15.28 0.67
CA ARG A 392 6.21 -15.48 -0.76
C ARG A 392 6.44 -14.15 -1.50
N PRO A 393 7.21 -14.15 -2.60
CA PRO A 393 7.41 -12.95 -3.42
C PRO A 393 6.12 -12.49 -4.12
N PRO A 394 6.05 -11.25 -4.64
CA PRO A 394 4.97 -10.81 -5.51
C PRO A 394 4.81 -11.71 -6.75
N ARG A 395 3.58 -11.90 -7.20
CA ARG A 395 3.28 -12.69 -8.40
C ARG A 395 3.81 -12.00 -9.66
N ASP A 396 4.08 -12.79 -10.71
CA ASP A 396 4.34 -12.25 -12.03
C ASP A 396 3.03 -11.66 -12.61
N PRO A 397 3.01 -10.38 -13.02
CA PRO A 397 1.83 -9.78 -13.65
C PRO A 397 1.40 -10.47 -14.94
N ASN A 398 2.32 -11.11 -15.67
CA ASN A 398 2.08 -11.80 -16.93
C ASN A 398 1.54 -13.22 -16.74
N GLU A 399 1.52 -13.72 -15.50
CA GLU A 399 0.97 -15.02 -15.20
C GLU A 399 -0.57 -14.99 -15.24
N GLY A 400 -1.14 -15.83 -16.10
CA GLY A 400 -2.59 -15.98 -16.21
C GLY A 400 -3.20 -16.68 -14.99
N ILE A 401 -4.49 -16.46 -14.75
CA ILE A 401 -5.18 -16.98 -13.57
C ILE A 401 -5.24 -18.52 -13.50
N LEU A 402 -5.14 -19.20 -14.65
CA LEU A 402 -5.16 -20.66 -14.79
C LEU A 402 -3.76 -21.30 -14.78
N SER A 403 -2.70 -20.50 -14.69
CA SER A 403 -1.33 -21.00 -14.76
C SER A 403 -1.05 -21.98 -13.62
N GLY A 404 -0.64 -23.20 -13.98
CA GLY A 404 -0.25 -24.25 -13.03
C GLY A 404 -1.40 -25.13 -12.49
N MET A 405 -2.65 -24.87 -12.89
CA MET A 405 -3.82 -25.68 -12.52
C MET A 405 -4.43 -26.45 -13.71
N GLU A 406 -3.82 -26.39 -14.89
CA GLU A 406 -4.38 -26.95 -16.12
C GLU A 406 -4.47 -28.49 -16.04
N PHE A 407 -3.42 -29.14 -15.54
CA PHE A 407 -3.41 -30.59 -15.37
C PHE A 407 -4.44 -31.07 -14.34
N PHE A 408 -4.65 -30.31 -13.27
CA PHE A 408 -5.68 -30.58 -12.27
C PHE A 408 -7.07 -30.50 -12.90
N ILE A 409 -7.37 -29.39 -13.59
CA ILE A 409 -8.67 -29.18 -14.24
C ILE A 409 -8.96 -30.30 -15.23
N LEU A 410 -8.04 -30.61 -16.14
CA LEU A 410 -8.24 -31.68 -17.13
C LEU A 410 -8.41 -33.06 -16.50
N SER A 411 -7.63 -33.37 -15.47
CA SER A 411 -7.73 -34.67 -14.78
C SER A 411 -9.06 -34.79 -14.02
N SER A 412 -9.51 -33.70 -13.39
CA SER A 412 -10.80 -33.64 -12.71
C SER A 412 -11.96 -33.85 -13.67
N SER A 413 -11.99 -33.06 -14.75
CA SER A 413 -13.07 -33.14 -15.74
C SER A 413 -13.08 -34.50 -16.44
N LEU A 414 -11.92 -35.13 -16.67
CA LEU A 414 -11.88 -36.49 -17.23
C LEU A 414 -12.44 -37.53 -16.26
N LEU A 415 -12.06 -37.47 -14.98
CA LEU A 415 -12.60 -38.39 -13.97
C LEU A 415 -14.10 -38.21 -13.76
N GLN A 416 -14.56 -36.96 -13.71
CA GLN A 416 -15.98 -36.65 -13.60
C GLN A 416 -16.75 -37.16 -14.82
N TYR A 417 -16.25 -36.88 -16.03
CA TYR A 417 -16.84 -37.40 -17.28
C TYR A 417 -16.98 -38.92 -17.28
N ILE A 418 -15.91 -39.64 -16.91
CA ILE A 418 -15.93 -41.11 -16.82
C ILE A 418 -16.95 -41.57 -15.77
N GLY A 419 -16.99 -40.92 -14.61
CA GLY A 419 -17.94 -41.20 -13.54
C GLY A 419 -19.39 -41.03 -13.98
N THR A 420 -19.71 -39.91 -14.61
CA THR A 420 -21.07 -39.55 -15.06
C THR A 420 -21.54 -40.48 -16.16
N MET A 421 -20.68 -40.74 -17.16
CA MET A 421 -21.00 -41.69 -18.23
C MET A 421 -21.10 -43.12 -17.73
N ALA A 422 -20.26 -43.54 -16.79
CA ALA A 422 -20.34 -44.86 -16.19
C ALA A 422 -21.65 -45.03 -15.40
N ALA A 423 -22.04 -44.04 -14.59
CA ALA A 423 -23.30 -44.06 -13.85
C ALA A 423 -24.50 -44.16 -14.81
N PHE A 424 -24.49 -43.38 -15.89
CA PHE A 424 -25.54 -43.41 -16.91
C PHE A 424 -25.62 -44.77 -17.63
N ILE A 425 -24.49 -45.28 -18.13
CA ILE A 425 -24.44 -46.54 -18.88
C ILE A 425 -24.79 -47.73 -17.97
N LEU A 426 -24.27 -47.77 -16.75
CA LEU A 426 -24.61 -48.81 -15.78
C LEU A 426 -26.09 -48.76 -15.40
N GLY A 427 -26.65 -47.56 -15.24
CA GLY A 427 -28.09 -47.37 -15.05
C GLY A 427 -28.90 -47.96 -16.20
N MET A 428 -28.51 -47.71 -17.45
CA MET A 428 -29.18 -48.30 -18.61
C MET A 428 -29.02 -49.82 -18.72
N LEU A 429 -27.87 -50.38 -18.32
CA LEU A 429 -27.56 -51.81 -18.49
C LEU A 429 -28.07 -52.70 -17.34
N LEU A 430 -27.99 -52.23 -16.09
CA LEU A 430 -28.28 -53.02 -14.90
C LEU A 430 -29.74 -52.88 -14.44
N LEU A 431 -30.35 -51.71 -14.66
CA LEU A 431 -31.67 -51.35 -14.14
C LEU A 431 -32.68 -51.24 -15.29
N LYS A 432 -33.15 -52.40 -15.75
CA LYS A 432 -34.18 -52.64 -16.79
C LYS A 432 -34.95 -51.39 -17.27
N ASP A 433 -34.41 -50.72 -18.29
CA ASP A 433 -35.07 -49.78 -19.22
C ASP A 433 -35.73 -48.50 -18.66
N SER A 434 -35.47 -48.08 -17.42
CA SER A 434 -35.92 -46.76 -16.94
C SER A 434 -34.89 -45.66 -17.27
N LEU A 435 -35.09 -44.96 -18.38
CA LEU A 435 -34.26 -43.82 -18.77
C LEU A 435 -34.18 -42.74 -17.68
N ALA A 436 -35.27 -42.53 -16.93
CA ALA A 436 -35.32 -41.56 -15.83
C ALA A 436 -34.42 -41.97 -14.66
N GLU A 437 -34.29 -43.27 -14.38
CA GLU A 437 -33.41 -43.79 -13.33
C GLU A 437 -31.93 -43.63 -13.72
N ALA A 438 -31.58 -43.95 -14.96
CA ALA A 438 -30.22 -43.74 -15.49
C ALA A 438 -29.80 -42.25 -15.45
N ARG A 439 -30.71 -41.33 -15.79
CA ARG A 439 -30.50 -39.88 -15.66
C ARG A 439 -30.31 -39.45 -14.21
N THR A 440 -31.12 -40.00 -13.30
CA THR A 440 -31.03 -39.68 -11.87
C THR A 440 -29.68 -40.14 -11.29
N LEU A 441 -29.20 -41.33 -11.68
CA LEU A 441 -27.88 -41.83 -11.28
C LEU A 441 -26.74 -40.93 -11.78
N ALA A 442 -26.79 -40.52 -13.05
CA ALA A 442 -25.82 -39.60 -13.63
C ALA A 442 -25.82 -38.24 -12.91
N PHE A 443 -27.00 -37.68 -12.68
CA PHE A 443 -27.18 -36.42 -11.95
C PHE A 443 -26.64 -36.49 -10.53
N VAL A 444 -27.03 -37.49 -9.74
CA VAL A 444 -26.56 -37.64 -8.35
C VAL A 444 -25.06 -37.90 -8.29
N GLN A 445 -24.51 -38.69 -9.21
CA GLN A 445 -23.07 -38.92 -9.27
C GLN A 445 -22.28 -37.64 -9.58
N ALA A 446 -22.74 -36.83 -10.55
CA ALA A 446 -22.10 -35.56 -10.89
C ALA A 446 -22.06 -34.62 -9.67
N VAL A 447 -23.22 -34.42 -9.02
CA VAL A 447 -23.31 -33.60 -7.80
C VAL A 447 -22.39 -34.11 -6.69
N LEU A 448 -22.37 -35.43 -6.43
CA LEU A 448 -21.49 -35.99 -5.39
C LEU A 448 -20.01 -35.77 -5.71
N PHE A 449 -19.60 -35.89 -6.98
CA PHE A 449 -18.22 -35.67 -7.38
C PHE A 449 -17.79 -34.22 -7.11
N GLU A 450 -18.62 -33.24 -7.46
CA GLU A 450 -18.38 -31.81 -7.23
C GLU A 450 -18.24 -31.49 -5.74
N LEU A 451 -19.16 -32.02 -4.93
CA LEU A 451 -19.14 -31.88 -3.48
C LEU A 451 -17.89 -32.52 -2.84
N PHE A 452 -17.25 -33.48 -3.50
CA PHE A 452 -16.00 -34.08 -3.04
C PHE A 452 -14.77 -33.30 -3.53
N VAL A 453 -14.72 -32.94 -4.81
CA VAL A 453 -13.55 -32.28 -5.41
C VAL A 453 -13.34 -30.87 -4.85
N VAL A 454 -14.42 -30.18 -4.43
CA VAL A 454 -14.33 -28.83 -3.86
C VAL A 454 -13.37 -28.72 -2.67
N PHE A 455 -13.24 -29.79 -1.87
CA PHE A 455 -12.29 -29.82 -0.76
C PHE A 455 -10.83 -29.83 -1.22
N ASN A 456 -10.55 -30.46 -2.36
CA ASN A 456 -9.23 -30.43 -3.00
C ASN A 456 -9.00 -29.10 -3.73
N CYS A 457 -10.05 -28.36 -4.07
CA CYS A 457 -9.96 -27.00 -4.63
C CYS A 457 -9.65 -25.91 -3.60
N ARG A 458 -9.44 -26.23 -2.32
CA ARG A 458 -9.13 -25.23 -1.26
C ARG A 458 -7.69 -24.74 -1.23
N SER A 459 -6.73 -25.52 -1.73
CA SER A 459 -5.33 -25.08 -1.78
C SER A 459 -4.62 -25.64 -2.99
N GLU A 460 -3.61 -24.93 -3.48
CA GLU A 460 -2.77 -25.38 -4.59
C GLU A 460 -1.63 -26.28 -4.11
N LYS A 461 -1.27 -26.21 -2.82
CA LYS A 461 -0.06 -26.85 -2.27
C LYS A 461 -0.34 -27.94 -1.24
N ARG A 462 -1.45 -27.84 -0.51
CA ARG A 462 -1.74 -28.71 0.64
C ARG A 462 -3.10 -29.39 0.44
N SER A 463 -3.16 -30.70 0.65
CA SER A 463 -4.42 -31.44 0.70
C SER A 463 -5.28 -31.04 1.90
N ILE A 464 -6.58 -31.33 1.80
CA ILE A 464 -7.55 -31.09 2.87
C ILE A 464 -7.20 -31.79 4.19
N TYR A 465 -6.49 -32.92 4.14
CA TYR A 465 -6.04 -33.65 5.32
C TYR A 465 -5.01 -32.89 6.16
N LYS A 466 -4.25 -31.97 5.54
CA LYS A 466 -3.27 -31.11 6.22
C LYS A 466 -3.86 -29.78 6.65
N ILE A 467 -4.82 -29.26 5.88
CA ILE A 467 -5.48 -27.97 6.18
C ILE A 467 -6.55 -28.15 7.26
N GLY A 468 -7.29 -29.26 7.21
CA GLY A 468 -8.44 -29.54 8.05
C GLY A 468 -9.75 -29.18 7.37
N PHE A 469 -10.77 -30.03 7.56
CA PHE A 469 -12.09 -29.87 6.96
C PHE A 469 -12.88 -28.69 7.54
N LEU A 470 -12.72 -28.40 8.84
CA LEU A 470 -13.54 -27.43 9.58
C LEU A 470 -12.99 -26.00 9.59
N THR A 471 -11.87 -25.75 8.92
CA THR A 471 -11.28 -24.41 8.88
C THR A 471 -12.15 -23.42 8.10
N ASN A 472 -12.87 -23.90 7.08
CA ASN A 472 -13.87 -23.11 6.36
C ASN A 472 -15.26 -23.67 6.62
N LYS A 473 -15.91 -23.12 7.65
CA LYS A 473 -17.26 -23.54 8.07
C LYS A 473 -18.29 -23.25 6.98
N ALA A 474 -18.15 -22.15 6.25
CA ALA A 474 -19.06 -21.81 5.16
C ALA A 474 -19.06 -22.89 4.07
N LEU A 475 -17.88 -23.41 3.71
CA LEU A 475 -17.76 -24.47 2.71
C LEU A 475 -18.44 -25.76 3.17
N VAL A 476 -18.20 -26.17 4.42
CA VAL A 476 -18.84 -27.38 4.96
C VAL A 476 -20.37 -27.22 4.99
N ILE A 477 -20.87 -26.04 5.40
CA ILE A 477 -22.30 -25.74 5.38
C ILE A 477 -22.86 -25.81 3.95
N SER A 478 -22.18 -25.20 2.97
CA SER A 478 -22.58 -25.25 1.57
C SER A 478 -22.62 -26.68 1.03
N VAL A 479 -21.64 -27.52 1.37
CA VAL A 479 -21.59 -28.92 0.93
C VAL A 479 -22.72 -29.75 1.56
N ILE A 480 -22.96 -29.61 2.86
CA ILE A 480 -24.05 -30.30 3.56
C ILE A 480 -25.41 -29.84 3.01
N ALA A 481 -25.58 -28.53 2.78
CA ALA A 481 -26.80 -27.98 2.20
C ALA A 481 -27.02 -28.51 0.78
N GLY A 482 -25.99 -28.54 -0.07
CA GLY A 482 -26.05 -29.11 -1.42
C GLY A 482 -26.47 -30.58 -1.40
N LEU A 483 -25.91 -31.38 -0.48
CA LEU A 483 -26.29 -32.78 -0.32
C LEU A 483 -27.76 -32.95 0.13
N ILE A 484 -28.20 -32.19 1.14
CA ILE A 484 -29.59 -32.24 1.62
C ILE A 484 -30.57 -31.84 0.52
N LEU A 485 -30.26 -30.78 -0.24
CA LEU A 485 -31.09 -30.32 -1.34
C LEU A 485 -31.15 -31.35 -2.48
N THR A 486 -30.05 -32.05 -2.75
CA THR A 486 -30.02 -33.14 -3.74
C THR A 486 -30.87 -34.32 -3.30
N ILE A 487 -30.81 -34.70 -2.02
CA ILE A 487 -31.70 -35.71 -1.44
C ILE A 487 -33.16 -35.26 -1.57
N ALA A 488 -33.46 -33.99 -1.29
CA ALA A 488 -34.81 -33.45 -1.45
C ALA A 488 -35.31 -33.55 -2.91
N LEU A 489 -34.47 -33.26 -3.91
CA LEU A 489 -34.83 -33.42 -5.32
C LEU A 489 -35.13 -34.86 -5.71
N VAL A 490 -34.44 -35.84 -5.11
CA VAL A 490 -34.58 -37.26 -5.44
C VAL A 490 -35.79 -37.90 -4.76
N TYR A 491 -36.25 -37.39 -3.61
CA TYR A 491 -37.30 -38.04 -2.81
C TYR A 491 -38.61 -37.25 -2.65
N ILE A 492 -38.63 -35.94 -2.92
CA ILE A 492 -39.86 -35.13 -2.81
C ILE A 492 -40.63 -35.19 -4.14
N PRO A 493 -41.89 -35.68 -4.16
CA PRO A 493 -42.65 -35.87 -5.41
C PRO A 493 -42.80 -34.62 -6.27
N THR A 494 -42.99 -33.45 -5.65
CA THR A 494 -43.08 -32.17 -6.37
C THR A 494 -41.82 -31.86 -7.17
N PHE A 495 -40.64 -32.16 -6.60
CA PHE A 495 -39.36 -31.94 -7.26
C PHE A 495 -39.04 -33.02 -8.29
N GLN A 496 -39.43 -34.27 -8.04
CA GLN A 496 -39.29 -35.36 -9.01
C GLN A 496 -39.96 -35.05 -10.34
N VAL A 497 -41.16 -34.44 -10.32
CA VAL A 497 -41.87 -34.05 -11.55
C VAL A 497 -41.16 -32.93 -12.30
N ILE A 498 -40.55 -31.97 -11.58
CA ILE A 498 -39.87 -30.82 -12.19
C ILE A 498 -38.53 -31.24 -12.79
N PHE A 499 -37.78 -32.09 -12.10
CA PHE A 499 -36.40 -32.46 -12.46
C PHE A 499 -36.27 -33.83 -13.14
N ASP A 500 -37.38 -34.52 -13.39
CA ASP A 500 -37.46 -35.87 -13.99
C ASP A 500 -36.56 -36.88 -13.23
N THR A 501 -36.66 -36.88 -11.90
CA THR A 501 -35.88 -37.76 -11.02
C THR A 501 -36.71 -38.91 -10.44
N VAL A 502 -36.04 -40.02 -10.14
CA VAL A 502 -36.63 -41.25 -9.57
C VAL A 502 -36.00 -41.53 -8.20
N PRO A 503 -36.75 -42.01 -7.19
CA PRO A 503 -36.17 -42.31 -5.89
C PRO A 503 -35.11 -43.42 -6.01
N LEU A 504 -33.91 -43.14 -5.53
CA LEU A 504 -32.78 -44.08 -5.56
C LEU A 504 -32.78 -45.01 -4.35
N THR A 505 -32.31 -46.24 -4.54
CA THR A 505 -32.05 -47.18 -3.44
C THR A 505 -30.71 -46.88 -2.77
N ILE A 506 -30.44 -47.53 -1.63
CA ILE A 506 -29.16 -47.37 -0.95
C ILE A 506 -27.97 -47.90 -1.78
N TYR A 507 -28.20 -48.91 -2.63
CA TYR A 507 -27.18 -49.46 -3.52
C TYR A 507 -26.82 -48.47 -4.63
N ASP A 508 -27.80 -47.74 -5.14
CA ASP A 508 -27.62 -46.69 -6.14
C ASP A 508 -26.79 -45.53 -5.58
N TRP A 509 -27.10 -45.07 -4.36
CA TRP A 509 -26.28 -44.08 -3.66
C TRP A 509 -24.84 -44.55 -3.42
N MET A 510 -24.64 -45.83 -3.06
CA MET A 510 -23.31 -46.40 -2.91
C MET A 510 -22.55 -46.43 -4.25
N LEU A 511 -23.22 -46.80 -5.34
CA LEU A 511 -22.64 -46.80 -6.68
C LEU A 511 -22.21 -45.37 -7.08
N CYS A 512 -23.10 -44.39 -6.94
CA CYS A 512 -22.79 -42.98 -7.23
C CYS A 512 -21.63 -42.49 -6.35
N ALA A 513 -21.59 -42.83 -5.06
CA ALA A 513 -20.51 -42.43 -4.16
C ALA A 513 -19.16 -43.05 -4.53
N ILE A 514 -19.13 -44.33 -4.95
CA ILE A 514 -17.91 -45.00 -5.41
C ILE A 514 -17.38 -44.35 -6.69
N LEU A 515 -18.26 -44.09 -7.66
CA LEU A 515 -17.91 -43.44 -8.93
C LEU A 515 -17.47 -41.98 -8.70
N ALA A 516 -18.12 -41.27 -7.78
CA ALA A 516 -17.73 -39.93 -7.36
C ALA A 516 -16.43 -39.90 -6.54
N GLY A 517 -16.00 -41.03 -5.97
CA GLY A 517 -14.82 -41.14 -5.10
C GLY A 517 -13.52 -40.64 -5.73
N GLY A 518 -13.45 -40.59 -7.07
CA GLY A 518 -12.35 -39.96 -7.80
C GLY A 518 -12.07 -38.51 -7.36
N GLY A 519 -13.10 -37.77 -6.95
CA GLY A 519 -12.97 -36.40 -6.45
C GLY A 519 -12.08 -36.28 -5.20
N TRP A 520 -12.04 -37.31 -4.34
CA TRP A 520 -11.15 -37.36 -3.16
C TRP A 520 -9.70 -37.65 -3.51
N ILE A 521 -9.46 -38.36 -4.62
CA ILE A 521 -8.13 -38.86 -5.03
C ILE A 521 -7.32 -37.77 -5.75
N LEU A 522 -7.98 -36.72 -6.25
CA LEU A 522 -7.36 -35.57 -6.91
C LEU A 522 -6.63 -34.65 -5.92
N LEU A 523 -5.52 -35.15 -5.36
CA LEU A 523 -4.71 -34.39 -4.40
C LEU A 523 -3.93 -33.26 -5.09
N PRO A 524 -4.03 -32.01 -4.62
CA PRO A 524 -3.29 -30.88 -5.17
C PRO A 524 -1.79 -31.13 -5.28
N GLU A 525 -1.19 -31.83 -4.31
CA GLU A 525 0.24 -32.14 -4.29
C GLU A 525 0.74 -32.92 -5.52
N ILE A 526 -0.14 -33.69 -6.15
CA ILE A 526 0.18 -34.53 -7.31
C ILE A 526 -0.22 -33.83 -8.61
N PHE A 527 -1.41 -33.23 -8.63
CA PHE A 527 -2.08 -32.75 -9.84
C PHE A 527 -1.89 -31.25 -10.12
N MET A 528 -1.39 -30.45 -9.17
CA MET A 528 -1.03 -29.05 -9.42
C MET A 528 0.39 -28.97 -9.99
N ARG A 529 0.51 -29.32 -11.27
CA ARG A 529 1.73 -29.17 -12.06
C ARG A 529 1.37 -28.59 -13.41
N PRO A 530 2.16 -27.65 -13.95
CA PRO A 530 1.96 -27.21 -15.32
C PRO A 530 2.10 -28.41 -16.24
N LEU A 531 1.20 -28.52 -17.22
CA LEU A 531 1.35 -29.52 -18.27
C LEU A 531 2.74 -29.36 -18.92
N PRO A 532 3.44 -30.46 -19.23
CA PRO A 532 4.68 -30.35 -19.98
C PRO A 532 4.42 -29.51 -21.23
N LYS A 533 5.22 -28.46 -21.43
CA LYS A 533 5.12 -27.54 -22.57
C LYS A 533 5.42 -28.29 -23.87
N ILE A 534 4.48 -29.11 -24.35
CA ILE A 534 4.60 -29.85 -25.61
C ILE A 534 4.44 -28.90 -26.82
N PHE A 535 3.90 -27.70 -26.60
CA PHE A 535 3.68 -26.69 -27.66
C PHE A 535 4.17 -25.27 -27.32
N ALA A 536 5.13 -25.09 -26.41
CA ALA A 536 5.76 -23.77 -26.28
C ALA A 536 6.71 -23.54 -27.46
N ARG A 537 6.18 -22.87 -28.49
CA ARG A 537 6.93 -22.31 -29.62
C ARG A 537 8.24 -21.69 -29.11
N ARG A 538 9.35 -22.17 -29.65
CA ARG A 538 10.58 -21.39 -29.81
C ARG A 538 10.20 -20.06 -30.45
N ASN A 539 10.26 -18.96 -29.72
CA ASN A 539 10.50 -17.66 -30.31
C ASN A 539 11.60 -16.98 -29.50
N LYS A 540 12.63 -16.58 -30.25
CA LYS A 540 13.83 -15.87 -29.82
C LYS A 540 13.51 -14.47 -29.33
#